data_AF-A0A249SSL1-F1
#
_entry.id   AF-A0A249SSL1-F1
#
_cell.length_a   1.000
_cell.length_b   1.000
_cell.length_c   1.000
_cell.angle_alpha   90.00
_cell.angle_beta   90.00
_cell.angle_gamma   90.00
#
_symmetry.space_group_name_H-M   'P 1'
#
loop_
_entity.id
_entity.type
_entity.pdbx_description
1 polymer ?
#
loop_
_entity_poly.entity_id
_entity_poly.type
_entity_poly.pdbx_seq_one_letter_code
_entity_poly.pdbx_strand_id
1 'polypeptide(L)' 'MKQSPLVEKIDFYYNEAGYMVFTEKYHRDRGYCCGNGCKHCPFDYEKVPEPKRSALLAKRKETGNHQ' A
#
# COMPACT_ATOMS: atom_id res chain seq x y z
N MET A 1 -13.22 -8.93 18.66
CA MET A 1 -11.94 -8.20 18.46
C MET A 1 -12.29 -6.73 18.23
N LYS A 2 -11.85 -5.81 19.09
CA LYS A 2 -12.09 -4.36 18.90
C LYS A 2 -11.18 -3.90 17.76
N GLN A 3 -11.74 -3.58 16.59
CA GLN A 3 -11.01 -2.85 15.57
C GLN A 3 -10.90 -1.40 16.06
N SER A 4 -9.68 -0.93 16.28
CA SER A 4 -9.43 0.49 16.58
C SER A 4 -9.91 1.33 15.40
N PRO A 5 -10.48 2.52 15.66
CA PRO A 5 -10.86 3.43 14.58
C PRO A 5 -9.62 3.80 13.76
N LEU A 6 -9.79 3.89 12.44
CA LEU A 6 -8.74 4.36 11.55
C LEU A 6 -8.45 5.83 11.83
N VAL A 7 -7.17 6.19 11.91
CA VAL A 7 -6.73 7.55 12.17
C VAL A 7 -6.19 8.17 10.87
N GLU A 8 -6.83 9.26 10.43
CA GLU A 8 -6.35 10.03 9.28
C GLU A 8 -4.93 10.58 9.56
N LYS A 9 -4.10 10.65 8.52
CA LYS A 9 -2.66 10.98 8.54
C LYS A 9 -1.76 9.92 9.19
N ILE A 10 -2.32 8.88 9.80
CA ILE A 10 -1.56 7.74 10.35
C ILE A 10 -1.82 6.49 9.52
N ASP A 11 -3.07 6.07 9.42
CA ASP A 11 -3.49 4.85 8.73
C ASP A 11 -3.81 5.11 7.26
N PHE A 12 -4.30 6.31 6.95
CA PHE A 12 -4.65 6.73 5.60
C PHE A 12 -4.54 8.25 5.44
N TYR A 13 -4.51 8.72 4.20
CA TYR A 13 -4.67 10.13 3.84
C TYR A 13 -5.49 10.26 2.56
N TYR A 14 -6.10 11.42 2.33
CA TYR A 14 -6.72 11.74 1.05
C TYR A 14 -5.68 12.35 0.11
N ASN A 15 -5.55 11.81 -1.10
CA ASN A 15 -4.70 12.42 -2.12
C ASN A 15 -5.39 13.62 -2.78
N GLU A 16 -4.69 14.33 -3.65
CA GLU A 16 -5.20 15.52 -4.36
C GLU A 16 -6.45 15.24 -5.21
N ALA A 17 -6.64 13.99 -5.64
CA ALA A 17 -7.82 13.54 -6.36
C ALA A 17 -8.98 13.11 -5.45
N GLY A 18 -8.85 13.28 -4.12
CA GLY A 18 -9.88 12.93 -3.13
C GLY A 18 -9.96 11.44 -2.82
N TYR A 19 -9.02 10.61 -3.28
CA TYR A 19 -9.01 9.18 -2.98
C TYR A 19 -8.34 8.90 -1.64
N MET A 20 -8.96 8.02 -0.86
CA MET A 20 -8.39 7.49 0.38
C MET A 20 -7.23 6.53 0.06
N VAL A 21 -6.03 6.86 0.52
CA VAL A 21 -4.81 6.09 0.34
C VAL A 21 -4.31 5.59 1.69
N PHE A 22 -4.31 4.28 1.88
CA PHE A 22 -3.76 3.65 3.08
C PHE A 22 -2.24 3.75 3.12
N THR A 23 -1.69 4.06 4.30
CA THR A 23 -0.25 4.17 4.54
C THR A 23 0.40 2.79 4.68
N GLU A 24 1.73 2.78 4.66
CA GLU A 24 2.49 1.57 4.94
C GLU A 24 2.19 1.03 6.35
N LYS A 25 2.05 1.92 7.35
CA LYS A 25 1.72 1.55 8.72
C LYS A 25 0.43 0.74 8.79
N TYR A 26 -0.65 1.21 8.16
CA TYR A 26 -1.91 0.48 8.13
C TYR A 26 -1.75 -0.92 7.55
N HIS A 27 -0.97 -1.04 6.47
CA HIS A 27 -0.70 -2.34 5.85
C HIS A 27 0.14 -3.26 6.74
N ARG A 28 1.11 -2.72 7.50
CA ARG A 28 1.88 -3.48 8.49
C ARG A 28 0.99 -3.96 9.64
N ASP A 29 0.14 -3.09 10.18
CA ASP A 29 -0.80 -3.42 11.26
C ASP A 29 -1.83 -4.48 10.84
N ARG A 30 -2.27 -4.45 9.56
CA ARG A 30 -3.12 -5.49 8.97
C ARG A 30 -2.41 -6.86 8.95
N GLY A 31 -1.08 -6.88 8.83
CA GLY A 31 -0.25 -8.08 8.96
C GLY A 31 -0.20 -9.01 7.75
N TYR A 32 -0.83 -8.67 6.62
CA TYR A 32 -0.76 -9.50 5.41
C TYR A 32 -0.92 -8.71 4.11
N CYS A 33 -0.36 -9.23 3.02
CA CYS A 33 -0.58 -8.70 1.67
C CYS A 33 -1.98 -9.05 1.17
N CYS A 34 -2.78 -8.04 0.79
CA CYS A 34 -4.15 -8.25 0.33
C CYS A 34 -4.29 -8.55 -1.18
N GLY A 35 -3.20 -8.59 -1.95
CA GLY A 35 -3.22 -8.92 -3.38
C GLY A 35 -3.75 -7.82 -4.31
N ASN A 36 -4.07 -6.63 -3.80
CA ASN A 36 -4.64 -5.55 -4.62
C ASN A 36 -3.61 -4.68 -5.36
N GLY A 37 -2.32 -4.78 -5.02
CA GLY A 37 -1.28 -3.93 -5.61
C GLY A 37 -1.26 -2.51 -5.04
N CYS A 38 -1.39 -2.36 -3.71
CA CYS A 38 -1.47 -1.07 -3.02
C CYS A 38 -0.17 -0.25 -3.16
N LYS A 39 -0.30 1.09 -3.26
CA LYS A 39 0.85 2.01 -3.40
C LYS A 39 1.91 1.80 -2.32
N HIS A 40 1.50 1.69 -1.06
CA HIS A 40 2.37 1.58 0.12
C HIS A 40 2.52 0.15 0.64
N CYS A 41 2.47 -0.86 -0.25
CA CYS A 41 2.52 -2.27 0.17
C CYS A 41 3.90 -2.65 0.76
N PRO A 42 3.99 -3.03 2.05
CA PRO A 42 5.26 -3.41 2.68
C PRO A 42 5.70 -4.86 2.39
N PHE A 43 4.89 -5.63 1.64
CA PHE A 43 5.05 -7.08 1.47
C PHE A 43 5.45 -7.47 0.04
N ASP A 44 6.08 -6.57 -0.71
CA ASP A 44 6.55 -6.81 -2.10
C ASP A 44 5.53 -7.49 -3.01
N TYR A 45 4.27 -7.09 -2.83
CA TYR A 45 3.15 -7.56 -3.63
C TYR A 45 3.00 -9.09 -3.66
N GLU A 46 3.44 -9.81 -2.62
CA GLU A 46 3.52 -11.30 -2.60
C GLU A 46 2.20 -12.03 -2.98
N LYS A 47 1.03 -11.44 -2.69
CA LYS A 47 -0.29 -12.01 -3.02
C LYS A 47 -0.89 -11.46 -4.32
N VAL A 48 -0.18 -10.57 -5.02
CA VAL A 48 -0.62 -10.06 -6.31
C VAL A 48 -0.26 -11.10 -7.38
N PRO A 49 -1.18 -11.53 -8.25
CA PRO A 49 -0.89 -12.50 -9.30
C PRO A 49 0.02 -11.89 -10.39
N GLU A 50 0.79 -12.76 -11.05
CA GLU A 50 1.55 -12.40 -12.25
C GLU A 50 0.60 -12.18 -13.46
N PRO A 51 0.96 -11.31 -14.42
CA PRO A 51 2.19 -10.52 -14.51
C PRO A 51 2.17 -9.21 -13.70
N LYS A 52 1.05 -8.92 -13.01
CA LYS A 52 0.82 -7.63 -12.34
C LYS A 52 1.84 -7.38 -11.23
N ARG A 53 2.21 -8.41 -10.48
CA ARG A 53 3.24 -8.31 -9.43
C ARG A 53 4.59 -7.87 -10.00
N SER A 54 5.11 -8.53 -11.03
CA SER A 54 6.37 -8.13 -11.68
C SER A 54 6.31 -6.68 -12.19
N ALA A 55 5.21 -6.29 -12.82
CA ALA A 55 5.01 -4.91 -13.30
C ALA A 55 5.03 -3.88 -12.16
N LEU A 56 4.38 -4.17 -11.03
CA LEU A 56 4.37 -3.28 -9.86
C LEU A 56 5.75 -3.15 -9.20
N LEU A 57 6.50 -4.25 -9.11
CA LEU A 57 7.87 -4.23 -8.59
C LEU A 57 8.82 -3.44 -9.48
N ALA A 58 8.69 -3.56 -10.81
CA ALA A 58 9.44 -2.74 -11.76
C ALA A 58 9.11 -1.26 -11.59
N LYS A 59 7.82 -0.90 -11.57
CA LYS A 59 7.36 0.48 -11.39
C LYS A 59 7.85 1.10 -10.08
N ARG A 60 7.88 0.33 -8.98
CA ARG A 60 8.39 0.82 -7.69
C ARG A 60 9.85 1.27 -7.79
N LYS A 61 10.70 0.49 -8.49
CA LYS A 61 12.12 0.81 -8.69
C LYS A 61 12.29 2.10 -9.49
N GLU A 62 11.45 2.31 -10.51
CA GLU A 62 11.46 3.53 -11.32
C GLU A 62 11.07 4.77 -10.51
N THR A 63 10.05 4.65 -9.65
CA THR A 63 9.58 5.77 -8.81
C THR A 63 10.47 6.08 -7.60
N GLY A 64 11.47 5.23 -7.31
CA GLY A 64 12.35 5.34 -6.15
C GLY A 64 13.45 6.40 -6.25
N ASN A 65 13.42 7.27 -7.27
CA ASN A 65 14.46 8.27 -7.53
C ASN A 65 13.98 9.73 -7.42
N HIS A 66 12.99 10.00 -6.56
CA HIS A 66 12.70 11.37 -6.14
C HIS A 66 13.06 11.53 -4.66
N GLN A 67 14.32 11.92 -4.47
CA GLN A 67 14.77 12.68 -3.31
C GLN A 67 14.21 14.11 -3.43
#